data_AF-A0A957D8I9-F1
#
_entry.id   AF-A0A957D8I9-F1
#
_cell.length_a   1.000
_cell.length_b   1.000
_cell.length_c   1.000
_cell.angle_alpha   90.00
_cell.angle_beta   90.00
_cell.angle_gamma   90.00
#
_symmetry.space_group_name_H-M   'P 1'
#
loop_
_entity.id
_entity.type
_entity.pdbx_description
1 polymer ?
#
loop_
_entity_poly.entity_id
_entity_poly.type
_entity_poly.pdbx_seq_one_letter_code
_entity_poly.pdbx_strand_id
1 'polypeptide(L)'
;MRESRTKEFLGMLFLSGGWVSMLFSVVLYLFFWRVDNEPGAKDMPVLLWTAVSLCSLGAVAFLGGNILLTLKKAWRLLVIGWVLCVALLIGAIALSPILLLFMV
;
A
#
# COMPACT_ATOMS: atom_id res chain seq x y z
N MET A 1 -3.24 22.71 -21.22
CA MET A 1 -2.06 22.50 -20.34
C MET A 1 -2.40 22.11 -18.89
N ARG A 2 -3.50 22.60 -18.25
CA ARG A 2 -3.85 22.23 -16.86
C ARG A 2 -4.25 20.76 -16.67
N GLU A 3 -5.07 20.21 -17.57
CA GLU A 3 -5.57 18.82 -17.42
C GLU A 3 -4.47 17.74 -17.46
N SER A 4 -3.40 17.94 -18.23
CA SER A 4 -2.29 16.95 -18.30
C SER A 4 -1.61 16.83 -16.94
N ARG A 5 -1.29 17.98 -16.31
CA ARG A 5 -0.67 18.01 -14.98
C ARG A 5 -1.54 17.39 -13.90
N THR A 6 -2.85 17.59 -13.95
CA THR A 6 -3.78 16.95 -13.01
C THR A 6 -3.76 15.43 -13.15
N LYS A 7 -3.79 14.91 -14.39
CA LYS A 7 -3.74 13.46 -14.65
C LYS A 7 -2.40 12.85 -14.23
N GLU A 8 -1.30 13.55 -14.47
CA GLU A 8 0.04 13.14 -14.03
C GLU A 8 0.15 13.09 -12.50
N PHE A 9 -0.39 14.09 -11.80
CA PHE A 9 -0.43 14.10 -10.34
C PHE A 9 -1.31 12.97 -9.77
N LEU A 10 -2.46 12.72 -10.38
CA LEU A 10 -3.31 11.56 -10.07
C LEU A 10 -2.56 10.24 -10.28
N GLY A 11 -1.77 10.11 -11.34
CA GLY A 11 -0.93 8.93 -11.57
C GLY A 11 0.08 8.69 -10.45
N MET A 12 0.73 9.76 -9.98
CA MET A 12 1.64 9.69 -8.83
C MET A 12 0.91 9.31 -7.53
N LEU A 13 -0.28 9.89 -7.28
CA LEU A 13 -1.11 9.56 -6.12
C LEU A 13 -1.56 8.10 -6.14
N PHE A 14 -1.98 7.57 -7.28
CA PHE A 14 -2.35 6.16 -7.41
C PHE A 14 -1.17 5.22 -7.25
N LEU A 15 0.00 5.58 -7.80
CA LEU A 15 1.23 4.80 -7.65
C LEU A 15 1.66 4.73 -6.17
N SER A 16 1.84 5.88 -5.53
CA SER A 16 2.29 5.93 -4.13
C SER A 16 1.21 5.48 -3.14
N GLY A 17 -0.03 5.90 -3.34
CA GLY A 17 -1.16 5.52 -2.48
C GLY A 17 -1.51 4.04 -2.59
N GLY A 18 -1.44 3.47 -3.79
CA GLY A 18 -1.60 2.02 -3.99
C GLY A 18 -0.53 1.22 -3.24
N TRP A 19 0.72 1.70 -3.25
CA TRP A 19 1.81 1.11 -2.48
C TRP A 19 1.58 1.17 -0.97
N VAL A 20 1.16 2.32 -0.44
CA VAL A 20 0.81 2.48 0.98
C VAL A 20 -0.33 1.55 1.38
N SER A 21 -1.37 1.44 0.56
CA SER A 21 -2.51 0.54 0.79
C SER A 21 -2.05 -0.93 0.91
N MET A 22 -1.15 -1.37 0.04
CA MET A 22 -0.59 -2.72 0.11
C MET A 22 0.27 -2.92 1.37
N LEU A 23 1.13 -1.98 1.73
CA LEU A 23 1.91 -2.07 2.98
C LEU A 23 1.00 -2.12 4.22
N PHE A 24 -0.06 -1.31 4.24
CA PHE A 24 -1.02 -1.30 5.34
C PHE A 24 -1.84 -2.61 5.40
N SER A 25 -2.11 -3.25 4.26
CA SER A 25 -2.78 -4.56 4.25
C SER A 25 -1.99 -5.65 4.98
N VAL A 26 -0.65 -5.59 4.91
CA VAL A 26 0.23 -6.52 5.64
C VAL A 26 0.05 -6.34 7.14
N VAL A 27 -0.06 -5.09 7.61
CA VAL A 27 -0.32 -4.78 9.03
C VAL A 27 -1.65 -5.37 9.48
N LEU A 28 -2.72 -5.21 8.70
CA LEU A 28 -4.03 -5.78 9.03
C LEU A 28 -4.04 -7.31 9.02
N TYR A 29 -3.33 -7.92 8.08
CA TYR A 29 -3.16 -9.37 8.04
C TYR A 29 -2.41 -9.89 9.27
N LEU A 30 -1.37 -9.18 9.69
CA LEU A 30 -0.63 -9.49 10.90
C LEU A 30 -1.53 -9.37 12.14
N PHE A 31 -2.32 -8.31 12.28
CA PHE A 31 -3.30 -8.20 13.37
C PHE A 31 -4.33 -9.33 13.36
N PHE A 32 -4.86 -9.68 12.18
CA PHE A 32 -5.72 -10.85 12.02
C PHE A 32 -5.04 -12.12 12.56
N TRP A 33 -3.79 -12.37 12.17
CA TRP A 33 -3.03 -13.53 12.64
C TRP A 33 -2.87 -13.54 14.17
N ARG A 34 -2.58 -12.38 14.79
CA ARG A 34 -2.51 -12.31 16.25
C ARG A 34 -3.83 -12.67 16.91
N VAL A 35 -4.92 -12.06 16.46
CA VAL A 35 -6.22 -12.30 17.11
C VAL A 35 -6.74 -13.71 16.85
N ASP A 36 -6.51 -14.28 15.68
CA ASP A 36 -6.88 -15.67 15.37
C ASP A 36 -6.17 -16.70 16.27
N ASN A 37 -4.98 -16.36 16.78
CA ASN A 37 -4.24 -17.20 17.72
C ASN A 37 -4.66 -17.02 19.20
N GLU A 38 -5.58 -16.10 19.53
CA GLU A 38 -6.09 -15.94 20.90
C GLU A 38 -7.23 -16.94 21.21
N PRO A 39 -7.16 -17.69 22.34
CA PRO A 39 -8.19 -18.66 22.70
C PRO A 39 -9.52 -17.95 22.99
N GLY A 40 -10.50 -18.14 22.11
CA GLY A 40 -11.82 -17.51 22.19
C GLY A 40 -12.16 -16.58 21.02
N ALA A 41 -11.25 -16.39 20.07
CA ALA A 41 -11.51 -15.61 18.87
C ALA A 41 -12.64 -16.22 18.03
N LYS A 42 -13.83 -15.61 18.12
CA LYS A 42 -14.97 -15.90 17.26
C LYS A 42 -14.97 -14.92 16.10
N ASP A 43 -14.95 -15.47 14.88
CA ASP A 43 -15.23 -14.81 13.62
C ASP A 43 -14.51 -13.47 13.41
N MET A 44 -13.23 -13.53 13.00
CA MET A 44 -12.51 -12.37 12.48
C MET A 44 -12.33 -12.35 10.94
N PRO A 45 -13.33 -12.72 10.11
CA PRO A 45 -13.18 -12.64 8.65
C PRO A 45 -13.04 -11.18 8.18
N VAL A 46 -13.51 -10.19 8.95
CA VAL A 46 -13.52 -8.78 8.54
C VAL A 46 -12.11 -8.21 8.37
N LEU A 47 -11.17 -8.51 9.29
CA LEU A 47 -9.79 -8.07 9.18
C LEU A 47 -9.09 -8.69 7.96
N LEU A 48 -9.30 -10.00 7.75
CA LEU A 48 -8.78 -10.70 6.59
C LEU A 48 -9.36 -10.14 5.28
N TRP A 49 -10.67 -9.94 5.20
CA TRP A 49 -11.32 -9.35 4.03
C TRP A 49 -10.86 -7.92 3.76
N THR A 50 -10.63 -7.14 4.81
CA THR A 50 -10.14 -5.76 4.69
C THR A 50 -8.67 -5.76 4.21
N ALA A 51 -7.83 -6.65 4.73
CA ALA A 51 -6.47 -6.84 4.24
C ALA A 51 -6.45 -7.24 2.75
N VAL A 52 -7.23 -8.25 2.36
CA VAL A 52 -7.32 -8.69 0.96
C VAL A 52 -7.85 -7.58 0.05
N SER A 53 -8.87 -6.84 0.50
CA SER A 53 -9.46 -5.73 -0.27
C SER A 53 -8.46 -4.60 -0.47
N LEU A 54 -7.76 -4.18 0.59
CA LEU A 54 -6.74 -3.12 0.51
C LEU A 54 -5.52 -3.53 -0.30
N CYS A 55 -5.12 -4.81 -0.23
CA CYS A 55 -4.05 -5.35 -1.06
C CYS A 55 -4.45 -5.31 -2.54
N SER A 56 -5.64 -5.80 -2.87
CA SER A 56 -6.13 -5.90 -4.25
C SER A 56 -6.39 -4.52 -4.87
N LEU A 57 -7.11 -3.66 -4.17
CA LEU A 57 -7.37 -2.28 -4.62
C LEU A 57 -6.07 -1.47 -4.70
N GLY A 58 -5.17 -1.68 -3.74
CA GLY A 58 -3.84 -1.06 -3.73
C GLY A 58 -3.00 -1.49 -4.93
N ALA A 59 -2.99 -2.78 -5.28
CA ALA A 59 -2.28 -3.31 -6.44
C ALA A 59 -2.83 -2.73 -7.75
N VAL A 60 -4.16 -2.67 -7.90
CA VAL A 60 -4.80 -2.08 -9.08
C VAL A 60 -4.47 -0.59 -9.20
N ALA A 61 -4.55 0.16 -8.11
CA ALA A 61 -4.17 1.58 -8.08
C ALA A 61 -2.69 1.77 -8.43
N PHE A 62 -1.80 0.95 -7.84
CA PHE A 62 -0.37 1.00 -8.10
C PHE A 62 -0.04 0.79 -9.58
N LEU A 63 -0.59 -0.28 -10.17
CA LEU A 63 -0.39 -0.61 -11.58
C LEU A 63 -1.00 0.46 -12.49
N GLY A 64 -2.22 0.91 -12.19
CA GLY A 64 -2.89 1.98 -12.93
C GLY A 64 -2.11 3.29 -12.93
N GLY A 65 -1.56 3.68 -11.77
CA GLY A 65 -0.69 4.84 -11.64
C GLY A 65 0.61 4.71 -12.45
N ASN A 66 1.25 3.54 -12.40
CA ASN A 66 2.46 3.24 -13.19
C ASN A 66 2.20 3.33 -14.70
N ILE A 67 1.12 2.69 -15.18
CA ILE A 67 0.73 2.71 -16.58
C ILE A 67 0.39 4.13 -17.02
N LEU A 68 -0.40 4.88 -16.25
CA LEU A 68 -0.81 6.24 -16.58
C LEU A 68 0.41 7.18 -16.71
N LEU A 69 1.34 7.13 -15.76
CA LEU A 69 2.56 7.94 -15.80
C LEU A 69 3.47 7.58 -16.98
N THR A 70 3.57 6.29 -17.31
CA THR A 70 4.33 5.79 -18.46
C THR A 70 3.72 6.27 -19.77
N LEU A 71 2.40 6.14 -19.94
CA LEU A 71 1.68 6.62 -21.13
C LEU A 71 1.79 8.13 -21.33
N LYS A 72 1.81 8.89 -20.23
CA LYS A 72 2.01 10.34 -20.25
C LYS A 72 3.48 10.76 -20.40
N LYS A 73 4.42 9.81 -20.46
CA LYS A 73 5.88 10.07 -20.51
C LYS A 73 6.34 10.96 -19.35
N ALA A 74 5.67 10.88 -18.21
CA ALA A 74 5.93 11.70 -17.03
C ALA A 74 7.06 11.11 -16.18
N TRP A 75 8.22 10.86 -16.81
CA TRP A 75 9.34 10.10 -16.24
C TRP A 75 9.83 10.64 -14.90
N ARG A 76 9.87 11.97 -14.73
CA ARG A 76 10.26 12.60 -13.46
C ARG A 76 9.34 12.19 -12.31
N LEU A 77 8.03 12.23 -12.53
CA LEU A 77 7.03 11.87 -11.51
C LEU A 77 7.01 10.37 -11.24
N LEU A 78 7.24 9.55 -12.27
CA LEU A 78 7.39 8.11 -12.12
C LEU A 78 8.60 7.77 -11.22
N VAL A 79 9.75 8.39 -11.46
CA VAL A 79 10.95 8.19 -10.64
C VAL A 79 10.72 8.66 -9.20
N ILE A 80 10.17 9.85 -9.00
CA ILE A 80 9.86 10.37 -7.65
C ILE A 80 8.89 9.42 -6.92
N GLY A 81 7.87 8.93 -7.62
CA GLY A 81 6.92 7.97 -7.07
C GLY A 81 7.59 6.67 -6.63
N TRP A 82 8.47 6.10 -7.45
CA TRP A 82 9.24 4.91 -7.08
C TRP A 82 10.20 5.13 -5.92
N VAL A 83 10.90 6.27 -5.89
CA VAL A 83 11.76 6.66 -4.75
C VAL A 83 10.94 6.72 -3.46
N LEU A 84 9.73 7.29 -3.52
CA LEU A 84 8.82 7.35 -2.39
C LEU A 84 8.38 5.93 -1.96
N CYS A 85 8.05 5.04 -2.90
CA CYS A 85 7.70 3.65 -2.58
C CYS A 85 8.85 2.91 -1.88
N VAL A 86 10.09 3.08 -2.36
CA VAL A 86 11.28 2.48 -1.73
C VAL A 86 11.52 3.07 -0.34
N ALA A 87 11.40 4.38 -0.17
CA ALA A 87 11.54 5.02 1.13
C ALA A 87 10.49 4.52 2.13
N LEU A 88 9.23 4.38 1.69
CA LEU A 88 8.15 3.81 2.50
C LEU A 88 8.40 2.35 2.87
N LEU A 89 8.93 1.54 1.94
CA LEU A 89 9.29 0.15 2.20
C LEU A 89 10.41 0.06 3.25
N ILE A 90 11.47 0.85 3.11
CA ILE A 90 12.56 0.91 4.09
C ILE A 90 12.01 1.33 5.46
N GLY A 91 11.15 2.35 5.50
CA GLY A 91 10.47 2.77 6.72
C GLY A 91 9.65 1.65 7.35
N ALA A 92 8.86 0.92 6.54
CA ALA A 92 8.07 -0.21 7.01
C ALA A 92 8.95 -1.36 7.55
N ILE A 93 10.06 -1.68 6.89
CA ILE A 93 11.03 -2.68 7.37
C ILE A 93 11.68 -2.23 8.68
N ALA A 94 12.11 -0.97 8.78
CA ALA A 94 12.72 -0.41 9.98
C ALA A 94 11.75 -0.39 11.17
N LEU A 95 10.46 -0.17 10.92
CA LEU A 95 9.40 -0.19 11.94
C LEU A 95 8.85 -1.59 12.22
N SER A 96 9.17 -2.59 11.38
CA SER A 96 8.69 -3.97 11.55
C SER A 96 9.01 -4.59 12.91
N PRO A 97 10.17 -4.36 13.55
CA PRO A 97 10.44 -4.91 14.88
C PRO A 97 9.49 -4.37 15.95
N ILE A 98 9.12 -3.09 15.86
CA ILE A 98 8.17 -2.46 16.77
C ILE A 98 6.79 -3.11 16.62
N LEU A 99 6.39 -3.34 15.37
CA LEU A 99 5.13 -4.02 15.03
C LEU A 99 5.11 -5.45 15.60
N LEU A 100 6.21 -6.19 15.46
CA LEU A 100 6.36 -7.53 16.05
C LEU A 100 6.34 -7.50 17.58
N LEU A 101 6.94 -6.50 18.23
CA LEU A 101 6.90 -6.35 19.70
C LEU A 101 5.48 -6.13 20.22
N PHE A 102 4.63 -5.40 19.51
CA PHE A 102 3.21 -5.28 19.86
C PHE A 102 2.41 -6.55 19.58
N MET A 103 2.97 -7.49 18.81
CA MET A 103 2.32 -8.73 18.39
C MET A 103 2.73 -9.98 19.17
N VAL A 104 3.69 -9.88 20.10
CA VAL A 104 4.04 -10.94 21.07
C VAL A 104 3.33 -10.62 22.37
#